data_AF-A0A662HWM0-F1
#
_entry.id   AF-A0A662HWM0-F1
#
_cell.length_a   1.000
_cell.length_b   1.000
_cell.length_c   1.000
_cell.angle_alpha   90.00
_cell.angle_beta   90.00
_cell.angle_gamma   90.00
#
_symmetry.space_group_name_H-M   'P 1'
#
loop_
_entity.id
_entity.type
_entity.pdbx_description
1 polymer ?
#
loop_
_entity_poly.entity_id
_entity_poly.type
_entity_poly.pdbx_seq_one_letter_code
_entity_poly.pdbx_strand_id
1 'polypeptide(L)'
;MEISEKAVKALVEYALAHCHYNCPAERKAENCIMLVEMAKKLNLPPPPCVEEMGGFDREIFEQKVKELEKKYGKPIGEILKGFEREGTKTLEEEIDRIEGSFAVEVLSVLNTLEQQK
;
A
#
# COMPACT_ATOMS: atom_id res chain seq x y z
N MET A 1 -2.77 16.39 -24.04
CA MET A 1 -4.20 16.11 -23.80
C MET A 1 -4.58 16.77 -22.51
N GLU A 2 -5.57 17.66 -22.52
CA GLU A 2 -6.16 18.21 -21.28
C GLU A 2 -7.34 17.32 -20.87
N ILE A 3 -7.36 16.88 -19.61
CA ILE A 3 -8.46 16.11 -19.02
C ILE A 3 -9.20 17.04 -18.05
N SER A 4 -10.52 17.12 -18.14
CA SER A 4 -11.31 17.97 -17.25
C SER A 4 -11.32 17.43 -15.82
N GLU A 5 -11.44 18.31 -14.82
CA GLU A 5 -11.57 17.91 -13.41
C GLU A 5 -12.72 16.92 -13.20
N LYS A 6 -13.85 17.13 -13.89
CA LYS A 6 -14.99 16.20 -13.87
C LYS A 6 -14.61 14.80 -14.36
N ALA A 7 -13.81 14.70 -15.41
CA ALA A 7 -13.35 13.42 -15.93
C ALA A 7 -12.35 12.75 -14.98
N VAL A 8 -11.43 13.51 -14.38
CA VAL A 8 -10.50 13.01 -13.36
C VAL A 8 -11.27 12.47 -12.15
N LYS A 9 -12.28 13.22 -11.67
CA LYS A 9 -13.13 12.79 -10.55
C LYS A 9 -13.83 11.47 -10.84
N ALA A 10 -14.43 11.33 -12.02
CA ALA A 10 -15.08 10.08 -12.42
C ALA A 10 -14.12 8.88 -12.47
N LEU A 11 -12.86 9.10 -12.91
CA LEU A 11 -11.83 8.05 -12.91
C LEU A 11 -11.43 7.64 -11.48
N VAL A 12 -11.29 8.61 -10.58
CA VAL A 12 -10.94 8.34 -9.17
C VAL A 12 -12.07 7.60 -8.47
N GLU A 13 -13.33 8.01 -8.66
CA GLU A 13 -14.50 7.31 -8.13
C GLU A 13 -14.58 5.85 -8.64
N TYR A 14 -14.30 5.64 -9.94
CA TYR A 14 -14.25 4.30 -10.53
C TYR A 14 -13.13 3.45 -9.92
N ALA A 15 -11.94 4.01 -9.73
CA ALA A 15 -10.82 3.32 -9.10
C ALA A 15 -11.10 2.97 -7.62
N LEU A 16 -11.72 3.88 -6.87
CA LEU A 16 -12.14 3.63 -5.49
C LEU A 16 -13.17 2.50 -5.38
N ALA A 17 -14.13 2.43 -6.32
CA ALA A 17 -15.09 1.33 -6.36
C ALA A 17 -14.38 -0.04 -6.49
N HIS A 18 -13.31 -0.12 -7.30
CA HIS A 18 -12.50 -1.34 -7.42
C HIS A 18 -11.69 -1.67 -6.17
N CYS A 19 -11.38 -0.69 -5.32
CA CYS A 19 -10.67 -0.93 -4.06
C CYS A 19 -11.49 -1.73 -3.04
N HIS A 20 -12.82 -1.74 -3.14
CA HIS A 20 -13.67 -2.49 -2.22
C HIS A 20 -13.71 -3.99 -2.51
N TYR A 21 -13.30 -4.44 -3.70
CA TYR A 21 -13.55 -5.81 -4.16
C TYR A 21 -12.31 -6.63 -4.53
N ASN A 22 -11.13 -6.00 -4.63
CA ASN A 22 -9.89 -6.69 -5.06
C ASN A 22 -8.86 -6.83 -3.94
N CYS A 23 -8.09 -7.92 -3.91
CA CYS A 23 -7.03 -8.13 -2.93
C CYS A 23 -5.88 -7.11 -3.10
N PRO A 24 -5.18 -6.67 -2.02
CA PRO A 24 -3.98 -5.84 -2.12
C PRO A 24 -2.84 -6.47 -2.94
N ALA A 25 -2.78 -7.80 -3.03
CA ALA A 25 -1.68 -8.53 -3.66
C ALA A 25 -1.49 -8.23 -5.16
N GLU A 26 -2.53 -7.77 -5.86
CA GLU A 26 -2.47 -7.41 -7.28
C GLU A 26 -2.24 -5.91 -7.51
N ARG A 27 -2.14 -5.12 -6.43
CA ARG A 27 -2.05 -3.66 -6.51
C ARG A 27 -0.59 -3.21 -6.46
N LYS A 28 -0.27 -2.18 -7.25
CA LYS A 28 1.00 -1.46 -7.16
C LYS A 28 0.91 -0.41 -6.06
N ALA A 29 1.89 -0.35 -5.17
CA ALA A 29 1.91 0.61 -4.07
C ALA A 29 1.82 2.07 -4.57
N GLU A 30 2.50 2.37 -5.68
CA GLU A 30 2.48 3.69 -6.33
C GLU A 30 1.05 4.13 -6.69
N ASN A 31 0.28 3.24 -7.30
CA ASN A 31 -1.11 3.53 -7.67
C ASN A 31 -1.98 3.80 -6.43
N CYS A 32 -1.75 3.05 -5.35
CA CYS A 32 -2.47 3.25 -4.09
C CYS A 32 -2.16 4.63 -3.48
N ILE A 33 -0.88 5.02 -3.44
CA ILE A 33 -0.46 6.35 -2.95
C ILE A 33 -1.13 7.45 -3.78
N MET A 34 -1.04 7.36 -5.11
CA MET A 34 -1.64 8.34 -6.01
C MET A 34 -3.16 8.41 -5.84
N LEU A 35 -3.83 7.27 -5.69
CA LEU A 35 -5.27 7.24 -5.48
C LEU A 35 -5.68 7.92 -4.17
N VAL A 36 -4.96 7.67 -3.08
CA VAL A 36 -5.20 8.32 -1.78
C VAL A 36 -4.98 9.83 -1.88
N GLU A 37 -3.88 10.27 -2.51
CA GLU A 37 -3.62 11.69 -2.71
C GLU A 37 -4.70 12.38 -3.57
N MET A 38 -5.14 11.72 -4.64
CA MET A 38 -6.15 12.24 -5.55
C MET A 38 -7.52 12.31 -4.88
N ALA A 39 -7.91 11.29 -4.12
CA ALA A 39 -9.14 11.30 -3.33
C ALA A 39 -9.16 12.48 -2.36
N LYS A 40 -8.03 12.71 -1.64
CA LYS A 40 -7.88 13.87 -0.75
C LYS A 40 -8.00 15.20 -1.49
N LYS A 41 -7.33 15.37 -2.63
CA LYS A 41 -7.39 16.61 -3.43
C LYS A 41 -8.79 16.91 -3.98
N LEU A 42 -9.56 15.88 -4.30
CA LEU A 42 -10.90 15.98 -4.87
C LEU A 42 -12.02 15.99 -3.80
N ASN A 43 -11.67 15.99 -2.51
CA ASN A 43 -12.62 15.85 -1.39
C ASN A 43 -13.53 14.62 -1.54
N LEU A 44 -12.97 13.51 -2.01
CA LEU A 44 -13.64 12.21 -2.07
C LEU A 44 -13.34 11.39 -0.81
N PRO A 45 -14.21 10.43 -0.45
CA PRO A 45 -13.92 9.48 0.61
C PRO A 45 -12.61 8.73 0.35
N PRO A 46 -11.82 8.42 1.38
CA PRO A 46 -10.61 7.63 1.22
C PRO A 46 -10.96 6.18 0.87
N PRO A 47 -10.01 5.41 0.30
CA PRO A 47 -10.22 3.98 0.11
C PRO A 47 -10.29 3.23 1.45
N PRO A 48 -10.97 2.07 1.53
CA PRO A 48 -11.20 1.33 2.78
C PRO A 48 -9.94 1.03 3.58
N CYS A 49 -8.83 0.72 2.89
CA CYS A 49 -7.57 0.42 3.54
C CYS A 49 -7.03 1.58 4.39
N VAL A 50 -7.31 2.84 4.01
CA VAL A 50 -6.90 4.01 4.80
C VAL A 50 -7.68 4.07 6.10
N GLU A 51 -8.97 3.75 6.07
CA GLU A 51 -9.82 3.72 7.26
C GLU A 51 -9.42 2.55 8.18
N GLU A 52 -9.20 1.37 7.61
CA GLU A 52 -8.79 0.16 8.33
C GLU A 52 -7.41 0.30 9.00
N MET A 53 -6.46 0.94 8.32
CA MET A 53 -5.09 1.15 8.85
C MET A 53 -4.96 2.40 9.72
N GLY A 54 -6.00 3.24 9.82
CA GLY A 54 -5.93 4.51 10.53
C GLY A 54 -5.09 5.59 9.82
N GLY A 55 -4.81 5.40 8.53
CA GLY A 55 -4.08 6.32 7.67
C GLY A 55 -3.32 5.63 6.54
N PHE A 56 -2.52 6.40 5.80
CA PHE A 56 -1.74 5.92 4.65
C PHE A 56 -0.48 6.78 4.48
N ASP A 57 0.32 6.85 5.53
CA ASP A 57 1.56 7.61 5.58
C ASP A 57 2.75 6.74 5.95
N ARG A 58 3.95 7.33 5.87
CA ARG A 58 5.21 6.68 6.16
C ARG A 58 5.23 6.01 7.53
N GLU A 59 4.73 6.68 8.57
CA GLU A 59 4.80 6.20 9.95
C GLU A 59 4.03 4.87 10.11
N ILE A 60 2.86 4.77 9.47
CA ILE A 60 2.04 3.56 9.47
C ILE A 60 2.78 2.38 8.83
N PHE A 61 3.39 2.59 7.66
CA PHE A 61 4.10 1.50 6.97
C PHE A 61 5.42 1.13 7.67
N GLU A 62 6.14 2.09 8.25
CA GLU A 62 7.31 1.80 9.08
C GLU A 62 6.94 1.00 10.33
N GLN A 63 5.81 1.33 10.96
CA GLN A 63 5.29 0.59 12.11
C GLN A 63 4.94 -0.86 11.73
N LYS A 64 4.27 -1.06 10.59
CA LYS A 64 3.95 -2.39 10.05
C LYS A 64 5.22 -3.23 9.82
N VAL A 65 6.26 -2.62 9.25
CA VAL A 65 7.57 -3.26 9.06
C VAL A 65 8.18 -3.67 10.40
N LYS A 66 8.20 -2.77 11.39
CA LYS A 66 8.74 -3.05 12.74
C LYS A 66 7.99 -4.18 13.44
N GLU A 67 6.68 -4.27 13.26
CA GLU A 67 5.86 -5.35 13.84
C GLU A 67 6.23 -6.70 13.25
N LEU A 68 6.44 -6.79 11.93
CA LEU A 68 6.91 -8.01 11.28
C LEU A 68 8.34 -8.37 11.70
N GLU A 69 9.24 -7.39 11.75
CA GLU A 69 10.61 -7.63 12.22
C GLU A 69 10.65 -8.15 13.65
N LYS A 70 9.79 -7.61 14.52
CA LYS A 70 9.62 -8.10 15.89
C LYS A 70 9.03 -9.51 15.94
N LYS A 71 8.03 -9.80 15.12
CA LYS A 71 7.36 -11.11 15.05
C LYS A 71 8.31 -12.23 14.65
N TYR A 72 9.18 -11.97 13.66
CA TYR A 72 10.11 -12.98 13.11
C TYR A 72 11.53 -12.89 13.67
N GLY A 73 11.86 -11.84 14.42
CA GLY A 73 13.19 -11.62 15.00
C GLY A 73 14.29 -11.40 13.95
N LYS A 74 13.93 -10.89 12.76
CA LYS A 74 14.83 -10.71 11.61
C LYS A 74 14.50 -9.40 10.88
N PRO A 75 15.46 -8.82 10.13
CA PRO A 75 15.17 -7.68 9.26
C PRO A 75 14.16 -8.04 8.16
N ILE A 76 13.31 -7.09 7.76
CA ILE A 76 12.22 -7.32 6.79
C ILE A 76 12.70 -7.89 5.46
N GLY A 77 13.87 -7.44 5.00
CA GLY A 77 14.49 -7.97 3.78
C GLY A 77 14.88 -9.44 3.88
N GLU A 78 15.23 -9.94 5.07
CA GLU A 78 15.49 -11.36 5.29
C GLU A 78 14.20 -12.18 5.40
N ILE A 79 13.17 -11.62 6.06
CA ILE A 79 11.85 -12.25 6.18
C ILE A 79 11.26 -12.49 4.79
N LEU A 80 11.18 -11.44 3.97
CA LEU A 80 10.58 -11.53 2.63
C LEU A 80 11.36 -12.45 1.69
N LYS A 81 12.70 -12.43 1.75
CA LYS A 81 13.55 -13.40 1.01
C LYS A 81 13.32 -14.84 1.47
N GLY A 82 13.04 -15.04 2.76
CA GLY A 82 12.66 -16.35 3.31
C GLY A 82 11.37 -16.85 2.66
N PHE A 83 10.31 -16.03 2.68
CA PHE A 83 9.04 -16.37 2.03
C PHE A 83 9.17 -16.62 0.53
N GLU A 84 10.01 -15.85 -0.18
CA GLU A 84 10.26 -16.05 -1.61
C GLU A 84 10.96 -17.39 -1.90
N ARG A 85 11.92 -17.79 -1.06
CA ARG A 85 12.72 -19.01 -1.27
C ARG A 85 12.02 -20.28 -0.82
N GLU A 86 11.37 -20.22 0.34
CA GLU A 86 10.82 -21.39 1.04
C GLU A 86 9.31 -21.52 0.86
N GLY A 87 8.65 -20.49 0.34
CA GLY A 87 7.20 -20.36 0.35
C GLY A 87 6.68 -20.01 1.75
N THR A 88 5.37 -19.77 1.82
CA THR A 88 4.63 -19.60 3.07
C THR A 88 3.96 -20.93 3.44
N LYS A 89 3.96 -21.28 4.73
CA LYS A 89 3.44 -22.56 5.27
C LYS A 89 2.08 -22.39 5.93
N THR A 90 1.76 -21.18 6.38
CA THR A 90 0.50 -20.86 7.03
C THR A 90 -0.18 -19.68 6.33
N LEU A 91 -1.50 -19.56 6.55
CA LEU A 91 -2.25 -18.38 6.09
C LEU A 91 -1.70 -17.09 6.71
N GLU A 92 -1.27 -17.16 7.97
CA GLU A 92 -0.66 -16.02 8.66
C GLU A 92 0.63 -15.57 7.98
N GLU A 93 1.52 -16.51 7.62
CA GLU A 93 2.75 -16.20 6.88
C GLU A 93 2.44 -15.63 5.49
N GLU A 94 1.37 -16.08 4.85
CA GLU A 94 0.93 -15.53 3.57
C GLU A 94 0.42 -14.09 3.69
N ILE A 95 -0.34 -13.80 4.75
CA ILE A 95 -0.77 -12.43 5.08
C ILE A 95 0.47 -11.55 5.36
N ASP A 96 1.39 -12.02 6.20
CA ASP A 96 2.61 -11.28 6.54
C ASP A 96 3.49 -11.03 5.30
N ARG A 97 3.57 -12.00 4.38
CA ARG A 97 4.28 -11.84 3.10
C ARG A 97 3.66 -10.73 2.26
N ILE A 98 2.33 -10.74 2.11
CA ILE A 98 1.61 -9.74 1.30
C ILE A 98 1.76 -8.35 1.93
N GLU A 99 1.45 -8.23 3.21
CA GLU A 99 1.48 -6.97 3.93
C GLU A 99 2.90 -6.40 4.03
N GLY A 100 3.88 -7.24 4.33
CA GLY A 100 5.29 -6.84 4.42
C GLY A 100 5.85 -6.41 3.06
N SER A 101 5.55 -7.14 1.99
CA SER A 101 5.98 -6.77 0.64
C SER A 101 5.37 -5.44 0.22
N PHE A 102 4.07 -5.26 0.47
CA PHE A 102 3.36 -4.03 0.16
C PHE A 102 3.89 -2.83 0.96
N ALA A 103 4.15 -3.00 2.27
CA ALA A 103 4.69 -1.94 3.11
C ALA A 103 6.08 -1.48 2.64
N VAL A 104 6.96 -2.43 2.29
CA VAL A 104 8.29 -2.12 1.74
C VAL A 104 8.17 -1.37 0.40
N GLU A 105 7.26 -1.79 -0.47
CA GLU A 105 7.02 -1.12 -1.74
C GLU A 105 6.51 0.32 -1.54
N VAL A 106 5.55 0.53 -0.62
CA VAL A 106 5.04 1.86 -0.28
C VAL A 106 6.17 2.77 0.21
N LEU A 107 7.00 2.30 1.14
CA LEU A 107 8.12 3.10 1.66
C LEU A 107 9.13 3.47 0.57
N SER A 108 9.37 2.55 -0.37
CA SER A 108 10.22 2.81 -1.54
C SER A 108 9.65 3.92 -2.44
N VAL A 109 8.34 3.88 -2.70
CA VAL A 109 7.68 4.93 -3.50
C VAL A 109 7.70 6.27 -2.77
N LEU A 110 7.38 6.31 -1.47
CA LEU A 110 7.41 7.55 -0.69
C LEU A 110 8.81 8.19 -0.66
N ASN A 111 9.87 7.38 -0.49
CA ASN A 111 11.26 7.86 -0.60
C ASN A 111 11.54 8.50 -1.97
N THR A 112 11.04 7.88 -3.05
CA THR A 112 11.24 8.38 -4.41
C THR A 112 10.52 9.70 -4.65
N LEU A 113 9.28 9.84 -4.15
CA LEU A 113 8.49 11.08 -4.28
C LEU A 113 9.07 12.23 -3.45
N GLU A 114 9.68 11.95 -2.30
CA GLU A 114 10.35 12.96 -1.48
C GLU A 114 11.62 13.50 -2.14
N GLN A 115 12.38 12.66 -2.86
CA GLN A 115 13.60 13.07 -3.57
C GLN A 115 13.32 13.92 -4.83
N GLN A 116 12.07 13.95 -5.30
CA GLN A 116 11.64 14.71 -6.48
C GLN A 116 11.04 16.08 -6.12
N LYS A 117 10.90 16.40 -4.84
CA LYS A 117 10.41 17.69 -4.34
C LYS A 117 11.57 18.63 -4.01
#